data_AF-A0A838WTS2-F1
#
_entry.id   AF-A0A838WTS2-F1
#
_cell.length_a   1.000
_cell.length_b   1.000
_cell.length_c   1.000
_cell.angle_alpha   90.00
_cell.angle_beta   90.00
_cell.angle_gamma   90.00
#
_symmetry.space_group_name_H-M   'P 1'
#
loop_
_entity.id
_entity.type
_entity.pdbx_description
1 polymer ?
#
loop_
_entity_poly.entity_id
_entity_poly.type
_entity_poly.pdbx_seq_one_letter_code
_entity_poly.pdbx_strand_id
1 'polypeptide(L)' 'LRSNASAGYPRVINTDKAPSLARAIAELKSEGICPPTVEHRQVKYLNNILEGDHGRLKRILGPKGAFKN' A
#
# COMPACT_ATOMS: atom_id res chain seq x y z
N LEU A 1 0.55 -23.13 -2.04
CA LEU A 1 0.62 -22.62 -0.65
C LEU A 1 1.60 -21.46 -0.62
N ARG A 2 1.16 -20.22 -0.88
CA ARG A 2 2.04 -19.06 -0.66
C ARG A 2 2.05 -18.82 0.85
N SER A 3 3.22 -18.90 1.45
CA SER A 3 3.45 -18.79 2.89
C SER A 3 2.77 -17.54 3.44
N ASN A 4 1.89 -17.71 4.43
CA ASN A 4 1.31 -16.62 5.23
C ASN A 4 2.31 -16.10 6.28
N ALA A 5 3.61 -16.13 5.95
CA ALA A 5 4.65 -15.65 6.84
C ALA A 5 4.60 -14.12 6.85
N SER A 6 4.40 -13.53 8.03
CA SER A 6 4.54 -12.09 8.23
C SER A 6 5.93 -11.68 7.77
N ALA A 7 6.03 -10.96 6.65
CA ALA A 7 7.28 -10.58 5.99
C ALA A 7 8.13 -9.56 6.79
N GLY A 8 7.88 -9.43 8.10
CA GLY A 8 8.40 -8.36 8.94
C GLY A 8 7.87 -6.99 8.52
N TYR A 9 8.51 -5.95 9.02
CA TYR A 9 8.23 -4.57 8.62
C TYR A 9 9.00 -4.21 7.34
N PRO A 10 8.36 -3.52 6.38
CA PRO A 10 9.07 -3.04 5.20
C PRO A 10 10.07 -1.96 5.60
N ARG A 11 11.19 -1.87 4.86
CA ARG A 11 12.13 -0.75 5.02
C ARG A 11 11.53 0.58 4.55
N VAL A 12 10.70 0.54 3.50
CA VAL A 12 10.14 1.73 2.84
C VAL A 12 8.69 1.47 2.41
N ILE A 13 7.80 2.42 2.68
CA ILE A 13 6.42 2.44 2.21
C ILE A 13 6.29 3.56 1.17
N ASN A 14 5.78 3.23 -0.02
CA ASN A 14 5.41 4.22 -1.04
C ASN A 14 3.89 4.34 -1.11
N THR A 15 3.37 5.56 -1.09
CA THR A 15 1.95 5.84 -1.29
C THR A 15 1.72 6.90 -2.36
N ASP A 16 0.46 7.10 -2.75
CA ASP A 16 0.07 8.30 -3.47
C ASP A 16 0.17 9.56 -2.57
N LYS A 17 -0.19 10.71 -3.15
CA LYS A 17 -0.12 12.03 -2.51
C LYS A 17 -1.36 12.38 -1.68
N ALA A 18 -2.24 11.43 -1.37
CA ALA A 18 -3.41 11.68 -0.54
C ALA A 18 -3.01 12.08 0.89
N PRO A 19 -3.51 13.21 1.42
CA PRO A 19 -3.19 13.67 2.77
C PRO A 19 -3.57 12.68 3.88
N SER A 20 -4.63 11.90 3.66
CA SER A 20 -5.09 10.88 4.61
C SER A 20 -4.05 9.78 4.85
N LEU A 21 -3.28 9.39 3.83
CA LEU A 21 -2.27 8.33 3.95
C LEU A 21 -1.04 8.79 4.75
N ALA A 22 -0.58 10.02 4.51
CA ALA A 22 0.53 10.58 5.28
C ALA A 22 0.18 10.69 6.78
N ARG A 23 -1.06 11.13 7.07
CA ARG A 23 -1.57 11.20 8.44
C ARG A 23 -1.66 9.81 9.08
N ALA A 24 -2.27 8.85 8.39
CA ALA A 24 -2.42 7.48 8.90
C ALA A 24 -1.05 6.84 9.21
N ILE A 25 -0.04 7.04 8.36
CA ILE A 25 1.30 6.51 8.61
C ILE A 25 1.96 7.17 9.82
N ALA A 26 1.75 8.47 10.03
CA ALA A 26 2.25 9.17 11.21
C ALA A 26 1.58 8.66 12.50
N GLU A 27 0.27 8.46 12.48
CA GLU A 27 -0.50 7.87 13.59
C GLU A 27 -0.01 6.45 13.91
N LEU A 28 0.13 5.59 12.90
CA LEU A 28 0.66 4.22 13.05
C LEU A 28 2.08 4.18 13.64
N LYS A 29 2.91 5.19 13.35
CA LYS A 29 4.24 5.33 13.96
C LYS A 29 4.15 5.76 15.42
N SER A 30 3.25 6.68 15.75
CA SER A 30 3.04 7.13 17.13
C SER A 30 2.46 6.03 18.03
N GLU A 31 1.62 5.16 17.47
CA GLU A 31 1.04 3.99 18.16
C GLU A 31 2.03 2.82 18.29
N GLY A 32 3.21 2.90 17.67
CA GLY A 32 4.22 1.84 17.69
C GLY A 32 3.89 0.63 16.79
N ILE A 33 2.79 0.69 16.03
CA ILE A 33 2.40 -0.37 15.08
C ILE A 33 3.36 -0.40 13.90
N CYS A 34 3.76 0.76 13.39
CA CYS A 34 4.76 0.93 12.34
C CYS A 34 6.08 1.42 12.95
N PRO A 35 7.22 0.72 12.75
CA PRO A 35 8.49 1.18 13.29
C PRO A 35 8.85 2.59 12.79
N PRO A 36 9.42 3.45 13.66
CA PRO A 36 9.84 4.80 13.26
C PRO A 36 10.92 4.78 12.15
N THR A 37 11.65 3.66 12.04
CA THR A 37 12.68 3.40 11.01
C THR A 37 12.12 3.18 9.61
N VAL A 38 10.82 2.91 9.47
CA VAL A 38 10.18 2.72 8.15
C VAL A 38 10.12 4.07 7.43
N GLU A 39 10.77 4.17 6.28
CA GLU A 39 10.72 5.38 5.46
C GLU A 39 9.37 5.48 4.72
N HIS A 40 8.76 6.66 4.72
CA HIS A 40 7.57 6.92 3.90
C HIS A 40 7.92 7.86 2.76
N ARG A 41 7.57 7.48 1.54
CA ARG A 41 7.81 8.26 0.32
C ARG A 41 6.56 8.33 -0.55
N GLN A 42 6.50 9.34 -1.42
CA GLN A 42 5.39 9.58 -2.34
C GLN A 42 5.90 9.79 -3.77
N VAL A 43 6.38 8.70 -4.38
CA VAL A 43 7.03 8.74 -5.70
C VAL A 43 6.05 8.35 -6.80
N LYS A 44 5.70 9.32 -7.65
CA LYS A 44 4.64 9.19 -8.67
C LYS A 44 4.81 7.97 -9.58
N TYR A 45 6.02 7.73 -10.09
CA TYR A 45 6.23 6.64 -11.06
C TYR A 45 6.11 5.25 -10.42
N LEU A 46 6.32 5.12 -9.10
CA LEU A 46 6.15 3.86 -8.39
C LEU A 46 4.68 3.49 -8.21
N ASN A 47 3.78 4.48 -8.27
CA ASN A 47 2.35 4.22 -8.24
C ASN A 47 1.89 3.46 -9.49
N ASN A 48 2.60 3.59 -10.62
CA ASN A 48 2.28 2.86 -11.85
C ASN A 48 2.34 1.33 -11.66
N ILE A 49 3.18 0.83 -10.75
CA ILE A 49 3.26 -0.60 -10.42
C ILE A 49 1.98 -1.05 -9.73
N LEU A 50 1.50 -0.25 -8.75
CA LEU A 50 0.25 -0.51 -8.04
C LEU A 50 -0.94 -0.45 -9.00
N GLU A 51 -1.01 0.57 -9.87
CA GLU A 51 -2.07 0.68 -10.86
C GLU A 51 -2.08 -0.48 -11.88
N GLY A 52 -0.89 -0.98 -12.26
CA GLY A 52 -0.75 -2.15 -13.11
C GLY A 52 -1.31 -3.42 -12.46
N ASP A 53 -0.99 -3.64 -11.19
CA ASP A 53 -1.53 -4.76 -10.43
C ASP A 53 -3.04 -4.64 -10.23
N HIS A 54 -3.52 -3.42 -9.91
CA HIS A 54 -4.95 -3.12 -9.83
C HIS A 54 -5.67 -3.43 -11.14
N GLY A 55 -5.11 -3.04 -12.28
CA GLY A 55 -5.67 -3.33 -13.61
C GLY A 55 -5.72 -4.83 -13.91
N ARG A 56 -4.69 -5.57 -13.51
CA ARG A 56 -4.66 -7.04 -13.61
C ARG A 56 -5.74 -7.67 -12.74
N LEU A 57 -5.85 -7.25 -11.49
CA LEU A 57 -6.87 -7.74 -10.55
C LEU A 57 -8.29 -7.45 -11.06
N LYS A 58 -8.56 -6.22 -11.52
CA LYS A 58 -9.85 -5.87 -12.12
C LYS A 58 -10.20 -6.73 -13.32
N ARG A 59 -9.21 -7.09 -14.16
CA ARG A 59 -9.41 -8.01 -15.30
C ARG A 59 -9.75 -9.43 -14.85
N ILE A 60 -9.09 -9.94 -13.81
CA ILE A 60 -9.36 -11.27 -13.26
C ILE A 60 -10.74 -11.32 -12.60
N LEU A 61 -11.08 -10.30 -11.81
CA LEU A 61 -12.35 -10.22 -11.07
C LEU A 61 -13.55 -9.90 -11.98
N GLY A 62 -13.29 -9.31 -13.14
CA GLY A 62 -14.31 -8.98 -14.13
C GLY A 62 -15.34 -7.95 -13.65
N PRO A 63 -16.44 -7.73 -14.41
CA PRO A 63 -17.43 -6.69 -14.12
C PRO A 63 -18.16 -6.87 -12.78
N LYS A 64 -18.24 -8.11 -12.27
CA LYS A 64 -18.96 -8.45 -11.04
C LYS A 64 -18.11 -8.32 -9.77
N GLY A 65 -16.79 -8.27 -9.89
CA GLY A 65 -15.86 -8.12 -8.77
C GLY A 65 -15.13 -6.77 -8.75
N ALA A 66 -15.64 -5.77 -9.47
CA ALA A 66 -15.12 -4.41 -9.41
C ALA A 66 -15.24 -3.88 -7.97
N PHE A 67 -14.13 -3.42 -7.41
CA PHE A 67 -14.10 -2.70 -6.14
C PHE A 67 -15.06 -1.52 -6.25
N LYS A 68 -16.14 -1.56 -5.47
CA LYS A 68 -17.10 -0.45 -5.39
C LYS A 68 -16.44 0.69 -4.62
N ASN A 69 -16.45 1.88 -5.21
CA ASN A 69 -16.06 3.12 -4.54
C ASN A 69 -17.17 3.58 -3.59
#